data_AF-A0A6A8EPL6-F1
#
_entry.id   AF-A0A6A8EPL6-F1
#
_cell.length_a   1.000
_cell.length_b   1.000
_cell.length_c   1.000
_cell.angle_alpha   90.00
_cell.angle_beta   90.00
_cell.angle_gamma   90.00
#
_symmetry.space_group_name_H-M   'P 1'
#
loop_
_entity.id
_entity.type
_entity.pdbx_description
1 polymer ?
#
loop_
_entity_poly.entity_id
_entity_poly.type
_entity_poly.pdbx_seq_one_letter_code
_entity_poly.pdbx_strand_id
1 'polypeptide(L)'
;MTNNQLTDAQISNATLIRLIRWADEHKSHYVTAALRELQERRKAAMDSKPVAWTDEQELRDVDRGGCGYLFTVNPVTPHADERRIILLYRHAQPASEREQVRREHAEWSQATFGNVGPVGPLKHLSKEALEAAAEPGDLSEWADMQFLMWDAQRRAGITDEQITQAMIEKLAVNKQREWPEPKDGEPRLHIKEQLRKKVDRCDVYTEGARGGCGTCIFNGNFE
;
A
#
# COMPACT_ATOMS: atom_id res chain seq x y z
N MET A 1 -9.23 -9.49 20.63
CA MET A 1 -7.77 -9.38 20.57
C MET A 1 -7.19 -10.78 20.70
N THR A 2 -6.48 -11.29 19.71
CA THR A 2 -5.85 -12.62 19.78
C THR A 2 -4.35 -12.50 20.01
N ASN A 3 -3.81 -13.36 20.87
CA ASN A 3 -2.48 -13.29 21.49
C ASN A 3 -1.26 -13.29 20.54
N ASN A 4 -1.42 -13.47 19.22
CA ASN A 4 -0.30 -13.51 18.26
C ASN A 4 0.03 -12.15 17.61
N GLN A 5 -0.78 -11.11 17.78
CA GLN A 5 -0.51 -9.79 17.20
C GLN A 5 0.63 -9.02 17.92
N LEU A 6 1.03 -9.45 19.12
CA LEU A 6 2.03 -8.75 19.93
C LEU A 6 3.48 -9.24 19.70
N THR A 7 3.72 -10.44 19.18
CA THR A 7 5.06 -11.08 19.17
C THR A 7 5.82 -11.02 17.83
N ASP A 8 5.15 -11.01 16.67
CA ASP A 8 5.85 -10.91 15.38
C ASP A 8 6.19 -9.46 14.96
N ALA A 9 5.72 -8.47 15.70
CA ALA A 9 6.02 -7.07 15.45
C ALA A 9 7.46 -6.67 15.84
N GLN A 10 8.13 -7.40 16.75
CA GLN A 10 9.35 -6.91 17.42
C GLN A 10 10.67 -7.60 17.03
N ILE A 11 10.65 -8.81 16.44
CA ILE A 11 11.89 -9.57 16.15
C ILE A 11 11.75 -10.34 14.83
N SER A 12 12.69 -10.26 13.88
CA SER A 12 12.65 -11.01 12.59
C SER A 12 13.25 -12.43 12.68
N ASN A 13 12.97 -13.31 11.72
CA ASN A 13 13.58 -14.66 11.66
C ASN A 13 15.10 -14.61 11.48
N ALA A 14 15.61 -13.65 10.70
CA ALA A 14 17.04 -13.43 10.53
C ALA A 14 17.69 -12.89 11.82
N THR A 15 17.01 -11.99 12.53
CA THR A 15 17.42 -11.51 13.86
C THR A 15 17.44 -12.64 14.86
N LEU A 16 16.46 -13.54 14.81
CA LEU A 16 16.43 -14.73 15.65
C LEU A 16 17.62 -15.67 15.39
N ILE A 17 17.97 -15.93 14.13
CA ILE A 17 19.13 -16.75 13.74
C ILE A 17 20.45 -16.12 14.22
N ARG A 18 20.56 -14.78 14.12
CA ARG A 18 21.73 -14.03 14.59
C ARG A 18 21.84 -14.02 16.12
N LEU A 19 20.72 -13.87 16.83
CA LEU A 19 20.68 -13.95 18.29
C LEU A 19 20.99 -15.35 18.79
N ILE A 20 20.55 -16.39 18.09
CA ILE A 20 20.93 -17.79 18.38
C ILE A 20 22.44 -17.96 18.22
N ARG A 21 23.01 -17.49 17.12
CA ARG A 21 24.46 -17.58 16.86
C ARG A 21 25.28 -16.79 17.90
N TRP A 22 24.85 -15.58 18.23
CA TRP A 22 25.48 -14.77 19.27
C TRP A 22 25.40 -15.43 20.65
N ALA A 23 24.24 -15.99 21.02
CA ALA A 23 24.04 -16.68 22.28
C ALA A 23 24.87 -17.98 22.37
N ASP A 24 25.03 -18.69 21.26
CA ASP A 24 25.93 -19.85 21.12
C ASP A 24 27.41 -19.41 21.30
N GLU A 25 27.84 -18.33 20.65
CA GLU A 25 29.21 -17.79 20.74
C GLU A 25 29.57 -17.30 22.15
N HIS A 26 28.60 -16.79 22.92
CA HIS A 26 28.79 -16.35 24.30
C HIS A 26 28.47 -17.44 25.35
N LYS A 27 28.26 -18.69 24.90
CA LYS A 27 27.94 -19.87 25.73
C LYS A 27 26.71 -19.70 26.63
N SER A 28 25.74 -18.89 26.20
CA SER A 28 24.47 -18.72 26.91
C SER A 28 23.47 -19.77 26.46
N HIS A 29 23.57 -20.96 27.06
CA HIS A 29 22.78 -22.14 26.67
C HIS A 29 21.26 -21.92 26.80
N TYR A 30 20.82 -21.20 27.84
CA TYR A 30 19.40 -20.94 28.10
C TYR A 30 18.78 -20.01 27.04
N VAL A 31 19.51 -18.97 26.63
CA VAL A 31 19.06 -18.00 25.61
C VAL A 31 19.00 -18.66 24.23
N THR A 32 19.99 -19.50 23.92
CA THR A 32 20.02 -20.25 22.66
C THR A 32 18.83 -21.20 22.55
N ALA A 33 18.51 -21.95 23.61
CA ALA A 33 17.39 -22.89 23.61
C ALA A 33 16.04 -22.17 23.37
N ALA A 34 15.81 -21.05 24.07
CA ALA A 34 14.58 -20.26 23.93
C ALA A 34 14.42 -19.66 22.52
N LEU A 35 15.51 -19.16 21.92
CA LEU A 35 15.46 -18.57 20.60
C LEU A 35 15.28 -19.62 19.49
N ARG A 36 15.86 -20.82 19.64
CA ARG A 36 15.66 -21.94 18.69
C ARG A 36 14.21 -22.41 18.69
N GLU A 37 13.59 -22.52 19.85
CA GLU A 37 12.17 -22.87 19.97
C GLU A 37 11.28 -21.84 19.24
N LEU A 38 11.56 -20.55 19.40
CA LEU A 38 10.86 -19.48 18.70
C LEU A 38 11.07 -19.54 17.17
N GLN A 39 12.24 -19.98 16.71
CA GLN A 39 12.54 -20.13 15.28
C GLN A 39 11.69 -21.24 14.64
N GLU A 40 11.59 -22.39 15.30
CA GLU A 40 10.83 -23.54 14.79
C GLU A 40 9.33 -23.25 14.74
N ARG A 41 8.79 -22.52 15.72
CA ARG A 41 7.39 -22.06 15.70
C ARG A 41 7.09 -21.17 14.49
N ARG A 42 8.04 -20.31 14.09
CA ARG A 42 7.88 -19.42 12.92
C ARG A 42 7.99 -20.16 11.60
N LYS A 43 8.93 -21.09 11.46
CA LYS A 43 9.03 -21.94 10.26
C LYS A 43 7.74 -22.75 10.05
N ALA A 44 7.20 -23.33 11.12
CA ALA A 44 5.94 -24.08 11.07
C ALA A 44 4.74 -23.22 10.63
N ALA A 45 4.76 -21.91 10.87
CA ALA A 45 3.74 -20.98 10.40
C ALA A 45 3.90 -20.63 8.90
N MET A 46 5.13 -20.45 8.43
CA MET A 46 5.44 -20.08 7.03
C MET A 46 5.17 -21.20 6.00
N ASP A 47 5.45 -22.46 6.35
CA ASP A 47 5.31 -23.59 5.41
C ASP A 47 3.89 -24.20 5.37
N SER A 48 2.92 -23.62 6.08
CA SER A 48 1.59 -24.21 6.19
C SER A 48 0.74 -23.91 4.95
N LYS A 49 0.58 -24.91 4.08
CA LYS A 49 -0.57 -24.99 3.16
C LYS A 49 -1.88 -24.99 3.96
N PRO A 50 -2.97 -24.43 3.42
CA PRO A 50 -4.28 -24.56 4.07
C PRO A 50 -4.62 -26.05 4.17
N VAL A 51 -5.09 -26.47 5.33
CA VAL A 51 -5.38 -27.88 5.64
C VAL A 51 -6.83 -28.23 5.37
N ALA A 52 -7.71 -27.25 5.49
CA ALA A 52 -9.12 -27.37 5.20
C ALA A 52 -9.65 -26.00 4.77
N TRP A 53 -10.91 -25.96 4.36
CA TRP A 53 -11.67 -24.74 4.28
C TRP A 53 -13.04 -24.94 4.92
N THR A 54 -13.67 -23.85 5.29
CA THR A 54 -15.03 -23.79 5.83
C THR A 54 -15.75 -22.62 5.17
N ASP A 55 -17.04 -22.46 5.43
CA ASP A 55 -17.77 -21.25 5.04
C ASP A 55 -18.41 -20.56 6.26
N GLU A 56 -19.04 -19.41 5.99
CA GLU A 56 -19.70 -18.61 7.02
C GLU A 56 -20.91 -19.32 7.67
N GLN A 57 -21.58 -20.20 6.93
CA GLN A 57 -22.74 -20.93 7.44
C GLN A 57 -22.30 -21.95 8.49
N GLU A 58 -21.25 -22.71 8.20
CA GLU A 58 -20.68 -23.68 9.13
C GLU A 58 -20.14 -23.00 10.41
N LEU A 59 -19.55 -21.81 10.30
CA LEU A 59 -19.11 -21.06 11.48
C LEU A 59 -20.28 -20.58 12.36
N ARG A 60 -21.43 -20.23 11.76
CA ARG A 60 -22.66 -19.92 12.51
C ARG A 60 -23.21 -21.15 13.24
N ASP A 61 -23.10 -22.33 12.62
CA ASP A 61 -23.58 -23.57 13.22
C ASP A 61 -22.64 -24.06 14.34
N VAL A 62 -21.33 -23.78 14.23
CA VAL A 62 -20.37 -23.95 15.34
C VAL A 62 -20.74 -23.06 16.54
N ASP A 63 -21.06 -21.79 16.31
CA ASP A 63 -21.43 -20.86 17.39
C ASP A 63 -22.74 -21.28 18.10
N ARG A 64 -23.71 -21.76 17.32
CA ARG A 64 -25.03 -22.17 17.86
C ARG A 64 -25.01 -23.55 18.53
N GLY A 65 -24.31 -24.52 17.92
CA GLY A 65 -24.44 -25.95 18.24
C GLY A 65 -23.13 -26.64 18.58
N GLY A 66 -22.00 -25.94 18.50
CA GLY A 66 -20.66 -26.48 18.81
C GLY A 66 -20.08 -27.37 17.71
N CYS A 67 -20.71 -27.45 16.53
CA CYS A 67 -20.23 -28.27 15.41
C CYS A 67 -20.45 -27.60 14.05
N GLY A 68 -19.56 -27.88 13.10
CA GLY A 68 -19.64 -27.43 11.71
C GLY A 68 -18.72 -28.26 10.82
N TYR A 69 -18.97 -28.25 9.53
CA TYR A 69 -18.24 -29.03 8.53
C TYR A 69 -16.92 -28.36 8.12
N LEU A 70 -15.92 -29.21 7.86
CA LEU A 70 -14.64 -28.84 7.28
C LEU A 70 -14.47 -29.55 5.94
N PHE A 71 -14.00 -28.83 4.94
CA PHE A 71 -13.88 -29.30 3.56
C PHE A 71 -12.43 -29.37 3.10
N THR A 72 -12.15 -30.28 2.17
CA THR A 72 -10.81 -30.46 1.61
C THR A 72 -10.44 -29.34 0.64
N VAL A 73 -9.20 -28.86 0.72
CA VAL A 73 -8.68 -27.78 -0.14
C VAL A 73 -8.42 -28.24 -1.58
N ASN A 74 -8.20 -29.55 -1.82
CA ASN A 74 -7.90 -30.07 -3.15
C ASN A 74 -8.56 -31.43 -3.45
N PRO A 75 -9.52 -31.50 -4.40
CA PRO A 75 -10.16 -30.35 -5.06
C PRO A 75 -11.13 -29.64 -4.11
N VAL A 76 -11.24 -28.32 -4.25
CA VAL A 76 -12.42 -27.60 -3.77
C VAL A 76 -13.63 -28.17 -4.52
N THR A 77 -14.72 -28.48 -3.81
CA THR A 77 -15.89 -29.11 -4.41
C THR A 77 -16.39 -28.29 -5.61
N PRO A 78 -16.73 -28.91 -6.75
CA PRO A 78 -17.07 -28.19 -7.99
C PRO A 78 -18.26 -27.22 -7.90
N HIS A 79 -19.04 -27.31 -6.81
CA HIS A 79 -20.21 -26.48 -6.55
C HIS A 79 -20.00 -25.49 -5.39
N ALA A 80 -18.78 -25.38 -4.86
CA ALA A 80 -18.46 -24.39 -3.84
C ALA A 80 -18.47 -23.00 -4.46
N ASP A 81 -19.24 -22.08 -3.87
CA ASP A 81 -19.14 -20.67 -4.19
C ASP A 81 -17.79 -20.15 -3.68
N GLU A 82 -16.86 -19.84 -4.59
CA GLU A 82 -15.51 -19.37 -4.26
C GLU A 82 -15.51 -18.17 -3.31
N ARG A 83 -16.57 -17.35 -3.32
CA ARG A 83 -16.71 -16.18 -2.44
C ARG A 83 -17.04 -16.52 -1.00
N ARG A 84 -17.36 -17.79 -0.70
CA ARG A 84 -17.72 -18.28 0.63
C ARG A 84 -16.62 -19.11 1.26
N ILE A 85 -15.50 -19.31 0.58
CA ILE A 85 -14.40 -20.16 1.04
C ILE A 85 -13.54 -19.41 2.08
N ILE A 86 -13.52 -19.92 3.30
CA ILE A 86 -12.65 -19.48 4.38
C ILE A 86 -11.59 -20.57 4.58
N LEU A 87 -10.37 -20.31 4.11
CA LEU A 87 -9.24 -21.24 4.24
C LEU A 87 -8.78 -21.33 5.69
N LEU A 88 -8.63 -22.55 6.19
CA LEU A 88 -8.14 -22.84 7.53
C LEU A 88 -6.70 -23.34 7.47
N TYR A 89 -5.88 -22.74 8.33
CA TYR A 89 -4.45 -23.02 8.44
C TYR A 89 -4.17 -23.57 9.84
N ARG A 90 -3.13 -24.40 9.96
CA ARG A 90 -2.78 -25.01 11.26
C ARG A 90 -2.29 -23.99 12.28
N HIS A 91 -1.77 -22.84 11.83
CA HIS A 91 -1.25 -21.74 12.67
C HIS A 91 -1.55 -20.37 12.03
N ALA A 92 -1.52 -19.30 12.83
CA ALA A 92 -1.65 -17.92 12.33
C ALA A 92 -0.46 -17.57 11.43
N GLN A 93 -0.72 -17.01 10.25
CA GLN A 93 0.32 -16.62 9.29
C GLN A 93 1.16 -15.46 9.85
N PRO A 94 2.49 -15.48 9.70
CA PRO A 94 3.34 -14.32 10.00
C PRO A 94 3.06 -13.18 8.99
N ALA A 95 3.38 -11.95 9.37
CA ALA A 95 3.31 -10.80 8.45
C ALA A 95 4.19 -11.07 7.23
N SER A 96 3.74 -10.62 6.04
CA SER A 96 4.52 -10.81 4.80
C SER A 96 5.91 -10.14 4.91
N GLU A 97 6.91 -10.69 4.21
CA GLU A 97 8.28 -10.12 4.18
C GLU A 97 8.29 -8.63 3.81
N ARG A 98 7.40 -8.22 2.88
CA ARG A 98 7.23 -6.82 2.47
C ARG A 98 6.80 -5.92 3.61
N GLU A 99 5.90 -6.41 4.46
CA GLU A 99 5.41 -5.66 5.63
C GLU A 99 6.49 -5.56 6.72
N GLN A 100 7.28 -6.62 6.88
CA GLN A 100 8.45 -6.58 7.76
C GLN A 100 9.48 -5.53 7.30
N VAL A 101 9.85 -5.54 6.01
CA VAL A 101 10.76 -4.55 5.44
C VAL A 101 10.23 -3.13 5.62
N ARG A 102 8.93 -2.90 5.40
CA ARG A 102 8.29 -1.60 5.58
C ARG A 102 8.38 -1.10 7.02
N ARG A 103 8.16 -1.98 8.01
CA ARG A 103 8.27 -1.65 9.44
C ARG A 103 9.70 -1.33 9.85
N GLU A 104 10.67 -2.17 9.47
CA GLU A 104 12.09 -1.95 9.76
C GLU A 104 12.59 -0.63 9.14
N HIS A 105 12.19 -0.35 7.90
CA HIS A 105 12.49 0.92 7.24
C HIS A 105 11.88 2.12 8.00
N ALA A 106 10.63 2.03 8.45
CA ALA A 106 9.99 3.08 9.23
C ALA A 106 10.74 3.35 10.55
N GLU A 107 11.09 2.31 11.29
CA GLU A 107 11.85 2.42 12.55
C GLU A 107 13.21 3.10 12.32
N TRP A 108 13.96 2.63 11.31
CA TRP A 108 15.25 3.22 10.95
C TRP A 108 15.13 4.68 10.50
N SER A 109 14.16 5.00 9.64
CA SER A 109 13.93 6.37 9.17
C SER A 109 13.55 7.31 10.32
N GLN A 110 12.75 6.83 11.28
CA GLN A 110 12.40 7.61 12.47
C GLN A 110 13.63 7.86 13.36
N ALA A 111 14.46 6.85 13.58
CA ALA A 111 15.67 6.96 14.39
C ALA A 111 16.70 7.89 13.75
N THR A 112 16.82 7.86 12.42
CA THR A 112 17.84 8.60 11.66
C THR A 112 17.45 10.05 11.43
N PHE A 113 16.22 10.30 10.98
CA PHE A 113 15.78 11.63 10.53
C PHE A 113 14.86 12.33 11.54
N GLY A 114 14.43 11.63 12.60
CA GLY A 114 13.51 12.17 13.60
C GLY A 114 12.14 12.53 13.03
N ASN A 115 11.49 13.49 13.68
CA ASN A 115 10.13 13.91 13.37
C ASN A 115 10.10 14.98 12.25
N VAL A 116 10.40 14.56 11.02
CA VAL A 116 10.25 15.39 9.81
C VAL A 116 8.97 15.05 9.05
N GLY A 117 8.44 16.02 8.30
CA GLY A 117 7.23 15.87 7.50
C GLY A 117 7.43 15.17 6.15
N PRO A 118 6.35 14.90 5.40
CA PRO A 118 6.38 14.07 4.18
C PRO A 118 7.03 14.75 2.96
N VAL A 119 7.22 16.08 2.99
CA VAL A 119 7.69 16.85 1.83
C VAL A 119 9.13 16.51 1.43
N GLY A 120 10.00 16.21 2.39
CA GLY A 120 11.39 15.82 2.13
C GLY A 120 11.47 14.54 1.28
N PRO A 121 10.91 13.42 1.77
CA PRO A 121 10.85 12.17 1.02
C PRO A 121 10.20 12.31 -0.36
N LEU A 122 9.14 13.12 -0.50
CA LEU A 122 8.50 13.35 -1.80
C LEU A 122 9.41 14.11 -2.79
N LYS A 123 10.20 15.09 -2.31
CA LYS A 123 11.18 15.77 -3.16
C LYS A 123 12.31 14.85 -3.58
N HIS A 124 12.70 13.93 -2.70
CA HIS A 124 13.70 12.91 -2.99
C HIS A 124 13.16 11.91 -4.00
N LEU A 125 11.92 11.45 -3.83
CA LEU A 125 11.26 10.51 -4.75
C LEU A 125 11.28 11.00 -6.21
N SER A 126 11.13 12.30 -6.43
CA SER A 126 11.25 12.87 -7.79
C SER A 126 12.62 12.70 -8.43
N LYS A 127 13.70 12.60 -7.64
CA LYS A 127 15.06 12.37 -8.13
C LYS A 127 15.28 10.89 -8.45
N GLU A 128 14.93 10.01 -7.50
CA GLU A 128 15.00 8.55 -7.69
C GLU A 128 14.16 8.09 -8.89
N ALA A 129 13.02 8.74 -9.16
CA ALA A 129 12.24 8.45 -10.35
C ALA A 129 12.97 8.76 -11.67
N LEU A 130 13.88 9.74 -11.67
CA LEU A 130 14.72 10.04 -12.84
C LEU A 130 15.88 9.05 -12.97
N GLU A 131 16.45 8.63 -11.84
CA GLU A 131 17.52 7.63 -11.79
C GLU A 131 16.99 6.25 -12.25
N ALA A 132 15.83 5.82 -11.73
CA ALA A 132 15.11 4.62 -12.19
C ALA A 132 14.72 4.69 -13.68
N ALA A 133 14.38 5.89 -14.19
CA ALA A 133 14.07 6.05 -15.62
C ALA A 133 15.31 5.95 -16.51
N ALA A 134 16.49 6.34 -16.01
CA ALA A 134 17.76 6.21 -16.73
C ALA A 134 18.25 4.75 -16.74
N GLU A 135 18.07 4.03 -15.63
CA GLU A 135 18.51 2.64 -15.46
C GLU A 135 17.36 1.73 -15.00
N PRO A 136 16.34 1.46 -15.84
CA PRO A 136 15.15 0.71 -15.42
C PRO A 136 15.41 -0.75 -15.01
N GLY A 137 16.60 -1.26 -15.32
CA GLY A 137 17.06 -2.59 -14.89
C GLY A 137 17.71 -2.63 -13.51
N ASP A 138 18.04 -1.48 -12.90
CA ASP A 138 18.56 -1.44 -11.54
C ASP A 138 17.40 -1.49 -10.53
N LEU A 139 17.27 -2.63 -9.85
CA LEU A 139 16.24 -2.84 -8.83
C LEU A 139 16.41 -1.95 -7.59
N SER A 140 17.60 -1.40 -7.36
CA SER A 140 17.91 -0.54 -6.23
C SER A 140 17.12 0.77 -6.32
N GLU A 141 17.08 1.37 -7.51
CA GLU A 141 16.34 2.60 -7.81
C GLU A 141 14.83 2.45 -7.58
N TRP A 142 14.28 1.28 -7.95
CA TRP A 142 12.88 0.94 -7.65
C TRP A 142 12.63 0.78 -6.15
N ALA A 143 13.59 0.20 -5.41
CA ALA A 143 13.49 0.07 -3.97
C ALA A 143 13.54 1.44 -3.27
N ASP A 144 14.41 2.35 -3.71
CA ASP A 144 14.49 3.72 -3.18
C ASP A 144 13.19 4.49 -3.39
N MET A 145 12.60 4.41 -4.59
CA MET A 145 11.26 4.97 -4.81
C MET A 145 10.23 4.41 -3.81
N GLN A 146 10.29 3.10 -3.54
CA GLN A 146 9.31 2.46 -2.70
C GLN A 146 9.46 2.81 -1.22
N PHE A 147 10.69 2.92 -0.73
CA PHE A 147 11.02 3.39 0.61
C PHE A 147 10.58 4.85 0.83
N LEU A 148 10.88 5.73 -0.11
CA LEU A 148 10.52 7.15 -0.03
C LEU A 148 9.01 7.36 -0.05
N MET A 149 8.28 6.58 -0.87
CA MET A 149 6.82 6.62 -0.90
C MET A 149 6.20 6.13 0.42
N TRP A 150 6.69 5.03 0.99
CA TRP A 150 6.24 4.56 2.30
C TRP A 150 6.53 5.55 3.42
N ASP A 151 7.72 6.18 3.41
CA ASP A 151 8.09 7.17 4.41
C ASP A 151 7.17 8.39 4.34
N ALA A 152 6.92 8.90 3.13
CA ALA A 152 6.03 10.02 2.89
C ALA A 152 4.60 9.72 3.39
N GLN A 153 4.04 8.55 3.06
CA GLN A 153 2.71 8.14 3.50
C GLN A 153 2.62 8.08 5.03
N ARG A 154 3.58 7.42 5.67
CA ARG A 154 3.66 7.31 7.13
C ARG A 154 3.74 8.68 7.80
N ARG A 155 4.62 9.56 7.31
CA ARG A 155 4.80 10.92 7.85
C ARG A 155 3.60 11.83 7.61
N ALA A 156 2.79 11.54 6.59
CA ALA A 156 1.52 12.20 6.35
C ALA A 156 0.35 11.63 7.18
N GLY A 157 0.57 10.56 7.95
CA GLY A 157 -0.47 9.87 8.71
C GLY A 157 -1.48 9.11 7.84
N ILE A 158 -1.11 8.76 6.61
CA ILE A 158 -1.97 8.02 5.68
C ILE A 158 -1.92 6.54 6.02
N THR A 159 -3.07 5.94 6.31
CA THR A 159 -3.16 4.49 6.57
C THR A 159 -3.23 3.68 5.28
N ASP A 160 -2.92 2.39 5.38
CA ASP A 160 -2.97 1.47 4.25
C ASP A 160 -4.40 1.33 3.70
N GLU A 161 -5.41 1.37 4.56
CA GLU A 161 -6.82 1.36 4.16
C GLU A 161 -7.17 2.63 3.39
N GLN A 162 -6.73 3.79 3.86
CA GLN A 162 -7.00 5.07 3.21
C GLN A 162 -6.38 5.15 1.82
N ILE A 163 -5.10 4.79 1.67
CA ILE A 163 -4.45 4.82 0.36
C ILE A 163 -5.02 3.74 -0.58
N THR A 164 -5.35 2.55 -0.07
CA THR A 164 -5.94 1.48 -0.88
C THR A 164 -7.30 1.91 -1.42
N GLN A 165 -8.14 2.49 -0.58
CA GLN A 165 -9.44 3.01 -1.00
C GLN A 165 -9.28 4.13 -2.05
N ALA A 166 -8.36 5.08 -1.82
CA ALA A 166 -8.06 6.13 -2.78
C ALA A 166 -7.54 5.58 -4.12
N MET A 167 -6.74 4.51 -4.11
CA MET A 167 -6.27 3.83 -5.32
C MET A 167 -7.42 3.15 -6.09
N ILE A 168 -8.35 2.49 -5.40
CA ILE A 168 -9.54 1.86 -6.00
C ILE A 168 -10.39 2.92 -6.72
N GLU A 169 -10.72 4.00 -6.03
CA GLU A 169 -11.51 5.11 -6.57
C GLU A 169 -10.80 5.78 -7.75
N LYS A 170 -9.48 6.04 -7.59
CA LYS A 170 -8.70 6.66 -8.66
C LYS A 170 -8.60 5.76 -9.90
N LEU A 171 -8.49 4.45 -9.72
CA LEU A 171 -8.47 3.49 -10.82
C LEU A 171 -9.82 3.48 -11.57
N ALA A 172 -10.94 3.53 -10.87
CA ALA A 172 -12.27 3.62 -11.48
C ALA A 172 -12.40 4.90 -12.35
N VAL A 173 -11.95 6.05 -11.84
CA VAL A 173 -11.92 7.31 -12.60
C VAL A 173 -10.99 7.21 -13.81
N ASN A 174 -9.79 6.62 -13.66
CA ASN A 174 -8.84 6.50 -14.76
C ASN A 174 -9.33 5.60 -15.90
N LYS A 175 -10.10 4.55 -15.60
CA LYS A 175 -10.72 3.65 -16.59
C LYS A 175 -11.81 4.33 -17.43
N GLN A 176 -12.39 5.43 -16.94
CA GLN A 176 -13.44 6.19 -17.64
C GLN A 176 -12.87 7.32 -18.51
N ARG A 177 -11.56 7.56 -18.49
CA ARG A 177 -10.91 8.65 -19.23
C ARG A 177 -10.51 8.21 -20.64
N GLU A 178 -10.45 9.20 -21.52
CA GLU A 178 -9.78 9.05 -22.81
C GLU A 178 -8.28 9.31 -22.67
N TRP A 179 -7.51 8.45 -23.35
CA TRP A 179 -6.06 8.46 -23.33
C TRP A 179 -5.52 8.58 -24.75
N PRO A 180 -4.45 9.36 -24.98
CA PRO A 180 -3.81 9.45 -26.29
C PRO A 180 -3.11 8.13 -26.66
N GLU A 181 -2.81 8.00 -27.94
CA GLU A 181 -2.11 6.84 -28.50
C GLU A 181 -0.80 6.53 -27.77
N PRO A 182 -0.47 5.24 -27.62
CA PRO A 182 0.74 4.85 -26.96
C PRO A 182 2.05 5.35 -27.58
N LYS A 183 2.83 6.09 -26.78
CA LYS A 183 4.25 6.40 -27.05
C LYS A 183 5.14 5.81 -25.96
N ASP A 184 6.24 5.21 -26.38
CA ASP A 184 7.25 4.65 -25.48
C ASP A 184 8.15 5.76 -24.92
N GLY A 185 8.61 5.62 -23.68
CA GLY A 185 9.46 6.60 -22.99
C GLY A 185 8.80 7.93 -22.58
N GLU A 186 7.58 8.23 -23.03
CA GLU A 186 6.91 9.52 -22.80
C GLU A 186 5.76 9.45 -21.78
N PRO A 187 5.65 10.43 -20.85
CA PRO A 187 4.51 10.52 -19.95
C PRO A 187 3.18 10.67 -20.70
N ARG A 188 2.15 9.95 -20.24
CA ARG A 188 0.81 10.05 -20.83
C ARG A 188 -0.13 10.80 -19.91
N LEU A 189 -0.70 11.85 -20.46
CA LEU A 189 -1.71 12.66 -19.80
C LEU A 189 -3.08 12.34 -20.42
N HIS A 190 -4.08 12.14 -19.57
CA HIS A 190 -5.47 12.04 -20.00
C HIS A 190 -5.90 13.28 -20.79
N ILE A 191 -6.75 13.08 -21.78
CA ILE A 191 -7.33 14.18 -22.55
C ILE A 191 -8.28 14.94 -21.63
N LYS A 192 -8.00 16.23 -21.38
CA LYS A 192 -8.93 17.11 -20.69
C LYS A 192 -9.94 17.59 -21.73
N GLU A 193 -11.22 17.32 -21.53
CA GLU A 193 -12.26 18.00 -22.30
C GLU A 193 -12.10 19.50 -22.03
N GLN A 194 -11.67 20.24 -23.04
CA GLN A 194 -11.63 21.68 -22.95
C GLN A 194 -13.09 22.12 -22.85
N LEU A 195 -13.56 22.38 -21.62
CA LEU A 195 -14.70 23.26 -21.44
C LEU A 195 -14.34 24.52 -22.22
N ARG A 196 -14.94 24.66 -23.41
CA ARG A 196 -14.84 25.88 -24.21
C ARG A 196 -15.29 26.98 -23.27
N LYS A 197 -14.34 27.74 -22.70
CA LYS A 197 -14.66 29.08 -22.20
C LYS A 197 -15.39 29.73 -23.36
N LYS A 198 -16.68 30.02 -23.17
CA LYS A 198 -17.38 30.93 -24.07
C LYS A 198 -16.53 32.20 -24.06
N VAL A 199 -15.74 32.37 -25.11
CA VAL A 199 -15.17 33.66 -25.45
C VAL A 199 -16.40 34.42 -25.89
N ASP A 200 -16.97 35.21 -24.97
CA ASP A 200 -17.93 36.23 -25.33
C ASP A 200 -17.18 37.18 -26.25
N ARG A 201 -17.41 36.93 -27.52
CA ARG A 201 -16.94 37.71 -28.63
C ARG A 201 -17.77 38.99 -28.63
N CYS A 202 -17.13 40.11 -28.35
CA CYS A 202 -17.51 41.34 -29.04
C CYS A 202 -16.26 41.89 -29.72
N ASP A 203 -16.30 41.82 -31.04
CA ASP A 203 -15.25 42.15 -31.98
C ASP A 203 -15.14 43.68 -32.16
N VAL A 204 -13.90 44.18 -32.12
CA VAL A 204 -13.30 45.15 -33.07
C VAL A 204 -13.64 46.67 -32.98
N TYR A 205 -12.60 47.42 -32.57
CA TYR A 205 -12.01 48.70 -33.07
C TYR A 205 -12.87 49.96 -33.28
N THR A 206 -12.43 51.15 -32.82
CA THR A 206 -11.32 51.93 -33.44
C THR A 206 -10.70 52.96 -32.49
N GLU A 207 -9.47 53.35 -32.82
CA GLU A 207 -8.59 54.31 -32.15
C GLU A 207 -9.18 55.72 -31.99
N GLY A 208 -8.87 56.36 -30.85
CA GLY A 208 -8.63 57.81 -30.79
C GLY A 208 -9.85 58.74 -30.74
N ALA A 209 -10.42 58.94 -29.55
CA ALA A 209 -11.00 60.23 -29.18
C ALA A 209 -11.04 60.41 -27.66
N ARG A 210 -10.70 61.63 -27.22
CA ARG A 210 -10.65 62.09 -25.84
C ARG A 210 -12.05 62.09 -25.18
N GLY A 211 -12.10 61.68 -23.93
CA GLY A 211 -13.11 62.10 -22.95
C GLY A 211 -14.36 61.22 -22.85
N GLY A 212 -14.63 60.73 -21.63
CA GLY A 212 -15.93 60.15 -21.27
C GLY A 212 -15.83 59.02 -20.26
N CYS A 213 -16.04 59.34 -18.98
CA CYS A 213 -16.37 58.37 -17.94
C CYS A 213 -17.69 57.66 -18.32
N GLY A 214 -17.65 56.33 -18.49
CA GLY A 214 -18.81 55.50 -18.78
C GLY A 214 -18.82 54.27 -17.88
N THR A 215 -19.66 54.33 -16.85
CA THR A 215 -19.87 53.32 -15.82
C THR A 215 -20.38 52.00 -16.41
N CYS A 216 -19.61 50.91 -16.31
CA CYS A 216 -20.13 49.56 -16.53
C CYS A 216 -20.67 49.02 -15.20
N ILE A 217 -21.99 49.00 -15.06
CA ILE A 217 -22.71 48.37 -13.97
C ILE A 217 -22.61 46.85 -14.16
N PHE A 218 -21.89 46.16 -13.27
CA PHE A 218 -21.96 44.71 -13.13
C PHE A 218 -23.30 44.37 -12.45
N ASN A 219 -24.27 43.87 -13.22
CA ASN A 219 -25.43 43.17 -12.68
C ASN A 219 -25.48 41.78 -13.32
N GLY A 220 -25.14 40.76 -12.53
CA GLY A 220 -25.26 39.35 -12.90
C GLY A 220 -25.27 38.51 -11.64
N ASN A 221 -26.47 38.19 -11.16
CA ASN A 221 -26.72 37.24 -10.07
C ASN A 221 -26.21 35.85 -10.47
N PHE A 222 -25.51 35.19 -9.57
CA PHE A 222 -25.20 33.76 -9.64
C PHE A 222 -26.37 32.98 -9.04
N GLU A 223 -26.97 32.07 -9.81
CA GLU A 223 -27.61 30.84 -9.32
C GLU A 223 -26.76 29.65 -9.78
#